data_AF-A0A969NZ53-F1
#
_entry.id   AF-A0A969NZ53-F1
#
_cell.length_a   1.000
_cell.length_b   1.000
_cell.length_c   1.000
_cell.angle_alpha   90.00
_cell.angle_beta   90.00
_cell.angle_gamma   90.00
#
_symmetry.space_group_name_H-M   'P 1'
#
loop_
_entity.id
_entity.type
_entity.pdbx_description
1 polymer ?
#
loop_
_entity_poly.entity_id
_entity_poly.type
_entity_poly.pdbx_seq_one_letter_code
_entity_poly.pdbx_strand_id
1 'polypeptide(L)'
;MTFELDADADELPEFGELPIEQRTMLAVHPMEVGRRAAEGREFPPPEPLPPGTTPEGRYFPETGYSVRGAFWTFYENLLGPWRLGAAISPEMVEDIGGISMTVQYFERGRLEWHPEYQVVQFAPLGRWAWEQRCQAQ
;
A
#
# COMPACT_ATOMS: atom_id res chain seq x y z
N MET A 1 -22.74 5.94 17.25
CA MET A 1 -21.42 5.50 17.75
C MET A 1 -20.59 5.26 16.51
N THR A 2 -19.71 6.20 16.18
CA THR A 2 -18.86 6.10 14.98
C THR A 2 -17.82 5.03 15.27
N PHE A 3 -17.82 3.94 14.52
CA PHE A 3 -16.77 2.93 14.57
C PHE A 3 -15.64 3.43 13.68
N GLU A 4 -14.62 4.05 14.27
CA GLU A 4 -13.43 4.46 13.54
C GLU A 4 -12.58 3.22 13.29
N LEU A 5 -12.34 2.91 12.02
CA LEU A 5 -11.41 1.85 11.63
C LEU A 5 -10.00 2.39 11.83
N ASP A 6 -9.44 2.08 12.99
CA ASP A 6 -8.10 2.49 13.35
C ASP A 6 -7.10 1.80 12.40
N ALA A 7 -6.34 2.61 11.67
CA ALA A 7 -5.31 2.13 10.75
C ALA A 7 -4.10 1.55 11.49
N ASP A 8 -4.04 1.70 12.83
CA ASP A 8 -3.03 1.15 13.73
C ASP A 8 -3.54 -0.03 14.57
N ALA A 9 -4.79 -0.46 14.39
CA ALA A 9 -5.28 -1.66 15.06
C ALA A 9 -4.40 -2.88 14.75
N ASP A 10 -3.97 -3.58 15.80
CA ASP A 10 -3.23 -4.85 15.71
C ASP A 10 -4.10 -5.95 15.07
N GLU A 11 -5.41 -5.89 15.28
CA GLU A 11 -6.37 -6.83 14.73
C GLU A 11 -7.55 -6.05 14.12
N LEU A 12 -7.78 -6.26 12.82
CA LEU A 12 -8.95 -5.70 12.15
C LEU A 12 -10.16 -6.59 12.44
N PRO A 13 -11.36 -6.01 12.66
CA PRO A 13 -12.57 -6.81 12.78
C PRO A 13 -12.79 -7.66 11.53
N GLU A 14 -13.47 -8.79 11.64
CA GLU A 14 -13.83 -9.54 10.45
C GLU A 14 -14.78 -8.71 9.57
N PHE A 15 -14.74 -8.93 8.25
CA PHE A 15 -15.59 -8.16 7.33
C PHE A 15 -17.08 -8.26 7.69
N GLY A 16 -17.53 -9.40 8.24
CA GLY A 16 -18.90 -9.62 8.69
C GLY A 16 -19.33 -8.80 9.91
N GLU A 17 -18.36 -8.35 10.72
CA GLU A 17 -18.56 -7.59 11.95
C GLU A 17 -18.65 -6.08 11.69
N LEU A 18 -18.26 -5.64 10.50
CA LEU A 18 -18.31 -4.25 10.11
C LEU A 18 -19.76 -3.74 9.96
N PRO A 19 -20.03 -2.46 10.29
CA PRO A 19 -21.26 -1.78 9.93
C PRO A 19 -21.58 -1.90 8.42
N ILE A 20 -22.87 -1.92 8.06
CA ILE A 20 -23.31 -2.14 6.65
C ILE A 20 -22.70 -1.09 5.71
N GLU A 21 -22.62 0.15 6.16
CA GLU A 21 -22.02 1.25 5.42
C GLU A 21 -20.54 0.99 5.11
N GLN A 22 -19.78 0.45 6.07
CA GLN A 22 -18.37 0.13 5.89
C GLN A 22 -18.17 -1.11 5.01
N ARG A 23 -19.00 -2.14 5.20
CA ARG A 23 -19.00 -3.32 4.31
C ARG A 23 -19.25 -2.93 2.86
N THR A 24 -20.19 -2.03 2.61
CA THR A 24 -20.49 -1.57 1.26
C THR A 24 -19.28 -0.86 0.64
N MET A 25 -18.56 -0.05 1.42
CA MET A 25 -17.35 0.65 0.97
C MET A 25 -16.11 -0.26 0.79
N LEU A 26 -16.11 -1.42 1.45
CA LEU A 26 -15.00 -2.39 1.46
C LEU A 26 -15.34 -3.70 0.73
N ALA A 27 -16.52 -3.82 0.12
CA ALA A 27 -16.97 -5.04 -0.58
C ALA A 27 -16.08 -5.41 -1.77
N VAL A 28 -15.32 -4.45 -2.30
CA VAL A 28 -14.28 -4.72 -3.30
C VAL A 28 -12.96 -4.94 -2.58
N HIS A 29 -12.55 -6.20 -2.48
CA HIS A 29 -11.22 -6.57 -2.04
C HIS A 29 -10.31 -6.68 -3.27
N PRO A 30 -9.29 -5.81 -3.41
CA PRO A 30 -8.32 -5.99 -4.47
C PRO A 30 -7.57 -7.32 -4.22
N MET A 31 -7.29 -8.04 -5.30
CA MET A 31 -6.36 -9.17 -5.28
C MET A 31 -4.97 -8.70 -4.81
N GLU A 32 -4.06 -9.62 -4.52
CA GLU A 32 -2.65 -9.33 -4.20
C GLU A 32 -1.83 -8.89 -5.43
N VAL A 33 -2.35 -7.92 -6.20
CA VAL A 33 -1.72 -7.42 -7.42
C VAL A 33 -0.40 -6.71 -7.13
N GLY A 34 -0.25 -6.15 -5.93
CA GLY A 34 1.01 -5.57 -5.47
C GLY A 34 2.09 -6.64 -5.28
N ARG A 35 1.79 -7.75 -4.59
CA ARG A 35 2.70 -8.91 -4.51
C ARG A 35 3.07 -9.45 -5.88
N ARG A 36 2.08 -9.57 -6.79
CA ARG A 36 2.31 -10.05 -8.14
C ARG A 36 3.19 -9.11 -8.97
N ALA A 37 3.05 -7.80 -8.78
CA ALA A 37 3.89 -6.79 -9.43
C ALA A 37 5.30 -6.71 -8.83
N ALA A 38 5.47 -7.13 -7.57
CA ALA A 38 6.74 -7.26 -6.88
C ALA A 38 7.40 -8.64 -7.07
N GLU A 39 6.73 -9.60 -7.72
CA GLU A 39 7.23 -10.97 -7.86
C GLU A 39 8.57 -11.00 -8.62
N GLY A 40 9.55 -11.72 -8.07
CA GLY A 40 10.90 -11.81 -8.63
C GLY A 40 11.75 -10.55 -8.43
N ARG A 41 11.25 -9.52 -7.73
CA ARG A 41 12.05 -8.37 -7.32
C ARG A 41 12.76 -8.64 -6.01
N GLU A 42 13.99 -8.17 -5.92
CA GLU A 42 14.74 -8.11 -4.66
C GLU A 42 14.63 -6.69 -4.11
N PHE A 43 14.06 -6.57 -2.92
CA PHE A 43 14.06 -5.30 -2.19
C PHE A 43 15.22 -5.28 -1.21
N PRO A 44 15.83 -4.09 -0.99
CA PRO A 44 16.83 -3.99 0.04
C PRO A 44 16.21 -4.36 1.40
N PRO A 45 17.04 -4.89 2.32
CA PRO A 45 16.56 -5.24 3.65
C PRO A 45 15.91 -4.01 4.29
N PRO A 46 14.85 -4.21 5.10
CA PRO A 46 14.16 -3.10 5.70
C PRO A 46 15.10 -2.25 6.55
N GLU A 47 15.05 -0.93 6.37
CA GLU A 47 15.83 -0.02 7.20
C GLU A 47 15.23 0.06 8.60
N PRO A 48 16.03 -0.14 9.67
CA PRO A 48 15.54 0.01 11.03
C PRO A 48 15.10 1.46 11.25
N LEU A 49 14.01 1.64 12.00
CA LEU A 49 13.54 2.97 12.37
C LEU A 49 14.64 3.72 13.13
N PRO A 50 14.94 4.99 12.76
CA PRO A 50 15.84 5.82 13.54
C PRO A 50 15.32 5.92 14.99
N PRO A 51 16.18 5.75 16.01
CA PRO A 51 15.80 5.88 17.40
C PRO A 51 15.13 7.24 17.65
N GLY A 52 13.96 7.25 18.29
CA GLY A 52 13.24 8.48 18.64
C GLY A 52 12.33 9.04 17.55
N THR A 53 12.06 8.30 16.46
CA THR A 53 11.02 8.72 15.51
C THR A 53 9.63 8.49 16.12
N THR A 54 8.82 9.55 16.21
CA THR A 54 7.37 9.46 16.44
C THR A 54 6.67 8.81 15.23
N PRO A 55 5.62 7.99 15.42
CA PRO A 55 5.00 7.25 14.33
C PRO A 55 4.13 8.19 13.49
N GLU A 56 4.74 8.94 12.57
CA GLU A 56 4.03 9.47 11.40
C GLU A 56 3.92 8.34 10.33
N GLY A 57 3.68 7.11 10.79
CA GLY A 57 3.87 5.90 10.03
C GLY A 57 3.70 4.61 10.84
N ARG A 58 3.46 3.50 10.16
CA ARG A 58 3.29 2.16 10.73
C ARG A 58 4.41 1.23 10.28
N TYR A 59 4.93 0.43 11.23
CA TYR A 59 5.86 -0.66 10.98
C TYR A 59 5.10 -1.99 10.88
N PHE A 60 5.44 -2.81 9.90
CA PHE A 60 4.83 -4.12 9.66
C PHE A 60 5.84 -5.21 10.05
N PRO A 61 5.73 -5.82 11.25
CA PRO A 61 6.73 -6.79 11.71
C PRO A 61 6.81 -8.05 10.84
N GLU A 62 5.74 -8.39 10.12
CA GLU A 62 5.67 -9.56 9.24
C GLU A 62 6.55 -9.43 8.00
N THR A 63 6.75 -8.19 7.52
CA THR A 63 7.54 -7.89 6.32
C THR A 63 8.82 -7.11 6.63
N GLY A 64 8.88 -6.51 7.82
CA GLY A 64 9.94 -5.63 8.28
C GLY A 64 9.87 -4.21 7.70
N TYR A 65 8.94 -3.91 6.80
CA TYR A 65 8.87 -2.59 6.17
C TYR A 65 8.00 -1.60 6.94
N SER A 66 8.23 -0.31 6.72
CA SER A 66 7.43 0.77 7.28
C SER A 66 6.80 1.61 6.20
N VAL A 67 5.66 2.22 6.51
CA VAL A 67 4.99 3.22 5.67
C VAL A 67 5.03 4.54 6.41
N ARG A 68 5.47 5.63 5.78
CA ARG A 68 5.72 6.90 6.46
C ARG A 68 5.30 8.09 5.60
N GLY A 69 5.31 9.28 6.19
CA GLY A 69 5.17 10.55 5.47
C GLY A 69 3.92 10.61 4.60
N ALA A 70 4.07 11.05 3.34
CA ALA A 70 2.96 11.20 2.41
C ALA A 70 2.24 9.85 2.11
N PHE A 71 2.99 8.75 2.04
CA PHE A 71 2.39 7.43 1.83
C PHE A 71 1.60 6.96 3.05
N TRP A 72 2.06 7.28 4.27
CA TRP A 72 1.29 7.01 5.48
C TRP A 72 -0.02 7.80 5.51
N THR A 73 0.02 9.11 5.27
CA THR A 73 -1.19 9.93 5.20
C THR A 73 -2.19 9.37 4.19
N PHE A 74 -1.72 8.91 3.02
CA PHE A 74 -2.59 8.31 2.02
C PHE A 74 -3.13 6.95 2.48
N TYR A 75 -2.28 6.09 3.03
CA TYR A 75 -2.62 4.76 3.54
C TYR A 75 -3.71 4.84 4.62
N GLU A 76 -3.56 5.75 5.58
CA GLU A 76 -4.52 5.96 6.67
C GLU A 76 -5.90 6.40 6.14
N ASN A 77 -5.93 7.45 5.32
CA ASN A 77 -7.18 7.98 4.75
C ASN A 77 -7.92 6.97 3.85
N LEU A 78 -7.19 6.00 3.33
CA LEU A 78 -7.71 4.98 2.44
C LEU A 78 -8.23 3.74 3.20
N LEU A 79 -8.14 3.66 4.52
CA LEU A 79 -8.32 2.38 5.24
C LEU A 79 -7.34 1.33 4.70
N GLY A 80 -6.07 1.72 4.63
CA GLY A 80 -4.96 0.96 4.06
C GLY A 80 -4.90 -0.51 4.50
N PRO A 81 -5.15 -0.88 5.77
CA PRO A 81 -5.12 -2.30 6.16
C PRO A 81 -6.09 -3.17 5.35
N TRP A 82 -7.26 -2.62 5.01
CA TRP A 82 -8.25 -3.30 4.17
C TRP A 82 -7.90 -3.22 2.68
N ARG A 83 -7.52 -2.04 2.18
CA ARG A 83 -7.37 -1.79 0.74
C ARG A 83 -5.99 -2.15 0.17
N LEU A 84 -4.92 -1.88 0.90
CA LEU A 84 -3.54 -2.09 0.49
C LEU A 84 -2.91 -3.32 1.16
N GLY A 85 -3.27 -3.60 2.42
CA GLY A 85 -2.55 -4.58 3.24
C GLY A 85 -1.18 -4.08 3.67
N ALA A 86 -0.31 -4.98 4.14
CA ALA A 86 1.01 -4.59 4.63
C ALA A 86 1.92 -4.00 3.53
N ALA A 87 2.88 -3.15 3.93
CA ALA A 87 3.99 -2.80 3.04
C ALA A 87 4.89 -4.02 2.80
N ILE A 88 5.30 -4.23 1.56
CA ILE A 88 6.16 -5.36 1.15
C ILE A 88 7.47 -4.89 0.52
N SER A 89 7.71 -3.58 0.48
CA SER A 89 8.95 -2.95 0.01
C SER A 89 9.26 -1.70 0.84
N PRO A 90 10.50 -1.18 0.77
CA PRO A 90 10.78 0.17 1.22
C PRO A 90 10.21 1.19 0.23
N GLU A 91 10.25 2.47 0.62
CA GLU A 91 10.13 3.58 -0.32
C GLU A 91 11.40 3.64 -1.19
N MET A 92 11.21 3.64 -2.51
CA MET A 92 12.32 3.63 -3.47
C MET A 92 11.98 4.43 -4.72
N VAL A 93 12.99 4.84 -5.47
CA VAL A 93 12.77 5.52 -6.75
C VAL A 93 12.72 4.49 -7.88
N GLU A 94 11.70 4.57 -8.73
CA GLU A 94 11.57 3.78 -9.95
C GLU A 94 11.28 4.67 -11.15
N ASP A 95 11.76 4.27 -12.33
CA ASP A 95 11.34 4.88 -13.59
C ASP A 95 10.07 4.19 -14.08
N ILE A 96 8.99 4.96 -14.19
CA ILE A 96 7.68 4.49 -14.65
C ILE A 96 7.26 5.35 -15.83
N GLY A 97 7.32 4.77 -17.03
CA GLY A 97 6.96 5.47 -18.26
C GLY A 97 7.90 6.65 -18.59
N GLY A 98 9.18 6.56 -18.21
CA GLY A 98 10.16 7.63 -18.42
C GLY A 98 10.12 8.75 -17.36
N ILE A 99 9.37 8.55 -16.28
CA ILE A 99 9.27 9.49 -15.17
C ILE A 99 9.79 8.80 -13.90
N SER A 100 10.80 9.40 -13.27
CA SER A 100 11.27 8.96 -11.96
C SER A 100 10.26 9.32 -10.88
N MET A 101 9.71 8.30 -10.21
CA MET A 101 8.73 8.44 -9.13
C MET A 101 9.24 7.72 -7.88
N THR A 102 8.95 8.28 -6.69
CA THR A 102 9.07 7.50 -5.45
C THR A 102 7.88 6.56 -5.39
N VAL A 103 8.12 5.29 -5.08
CA VAL A 103 7.11 4.25 -5.02
C VAL A 103 7.28 3.39 -3.79
N GLN A 104 6.18 2.77 -3.37
CA GLN A 104 6.19 1.70 -2.39
C GLN A 104 5.16 0.65 -2.74
N TYR A 105 5.56 -0.62 -2.66
CA TYR A 105 4.70 -1.77 -2.87
C TYR A 105 4.04 -2.21 -1.56
N PHE A 106 2.78 -2.59 -1.70
CA PHE A 106 1.93 -3.17 -0.68
C PHE A 106 1.43 -4.52 -1.16
N GLU A 107 0.80 -5.31 -0.30
CA GLU A 107 0.27 -6.61 -0.69
C GLU A 107 -0.68 -6.51 -1.89
N ARG A 108 -1.58 -5.53 -1.87
CA ARG A 108 -2.71 -5.37 -2.80
C ARG A 108 -2.56 -4.16 -3.73
N GLY A 109 -1.42 -3.49 -3.73
CA GLY A 109 -1.22 -2.31 -4.58
C GLY A 109 0.21 -1.79 -4.59
N ARG A 110 0.40 -0.69 -5.31
CA ARG A 110 1.60 0.15 -5.24
C ARG A 110 1.13 1.60 -5.13
N LEU A 111 1.76 2.36 -4.26
CA LEU A 111 1.59 3.80 -4.18
C LEU A 111 2.73 4.49 -4.93
N GLU A 112 2.39 5.58 -5.59
CA GLU A 112 3.30 6.38 -6.41
C GLU A 112 3.21 7.84 -5.98
N TRP A 113 4.36 8.46 -5.71
CA TRP A 113 4.46 9.89 -5.53
C TRP A 113 4.69 10.56 -6.89
N HIS A 114 3.73 11.38 -7.31
CA HIS A 114 3.82 12.14 -8.55
C HIS A 114 4.45 13.51 -8.27
N PRO A 115 5.73 13.74 -8.64
CA PRO A 115 6.44 14.96 -8.27
C PRO A 115 5.87 16.22 -8.91
N GLU A 116 5.26 16.11 -10.10
CA GLU A 116 4.65 17.22 -10.83
C GLU A 116 3.48 17.85 -10.07
N TYR A 117 2.68 17.01 -9.41
CA TYR A 117 1.46 17.42 -8.71
C TYR A 117 1.60 17.37 -7.19
N GLN A 118 2.71 16.83 -6.68
CA GLN A 118 2.97 16.60 -5.26
C GLN A 118 1.85 15.80 -4.58
N VAL A 119 1.38 14.74 -5.24
CA VAL A 119 0.32 13.87 -4.71
C VAL A 119 0.72 12.40 -4.75
N VAL A 120 0.20 11.65 -3.78
CA VAL A 120 0.23 10.19 -3.77
C VAL A 120 -0.96 9.66 -4.55
N GLN A 121 -0.73 8.66 -5.39
CA GLN A 121 -1.78 7.97 -6.12
C GLN A 121 -1.60 6.45 -6.07
N PHE A 122 -2.71 5.75 -6.32
CA PHE A 122 -2.65 4.33 -6.65
C PHE A 122 -2.03 4.14 -8.03
N ALA A 123 -1.01 3.29 -8.08
CA ALA A 123 -0.50 2.75 -9.32
C ALA A 123 -1.62 2.01 -10.08
N PRO A 124 -1.71 2.15 -11.41
CA PRO A 124 -2.69 1.43 -12.23
C PRO A 124 -2.31 -0.04 -12.45
N LEU A 125 -2.01 -0.78 -11.37
CA LEU A 125 -1.51 -2.17 -11.45
C LEU A 125 -2.50 -3.15 -12.09
N GLY A 126 -3.81 -2.85 -12.07
CA GLY A 126 -4.80 -3.63 -12.81
C GLY A 126 -4.58 -3.58 -14.33
N ARG A 127 -4.26 -2.40 -14.87
CA ARG A 127 -3.88 -2.23 -16.29
C ARG A 127 -2.56 -2.95 -16.58
N TRP A 128 -1.55 -2.76 -15.75
CA TRP A 128 -0.27 -3.47 -15.87
C TRP A 128 -0.46 -4.99 -15.91
N ALA A 129 -1.24 -5.55 -14.97
CA ALA A 129 -1.48 -6.98 -14.89
C ALA A 129 -2.23 -7.52 -16.12
N TRP A 130 -3.13 -6.72 -16.69
CA TRP A 130 -3.81 -7.04 -17.94
C TRP A 130 -2.85 -7.06 -19.13
N GLU A 131 -2.03 -6.02 -19.29
CA GLU A 131 -1.05 -5.88 -20.36
C GLU A 131 -0.02 -7.04 -20.36
N GLN A 132 0.48 -7.41 -19.19
CA GLN A 132 1.41 -8.55 -19.03
C GLN A 132 0.80 -9.87 -19.52
N ARG A 133 -0.50 -10.08 -19.29
CA ARG A 133 -1.19 -11.30 -19.75
C ARG A 133 -1.43 -11.30 -21.25
N CYS A 134 -1.74 -10.14 -21.84
CA CYS A 134 -1.93 -10.03 -23.28
C CYS A 134 -0.61 -10.18 -24.06
N GLN A 135 0.52 -9.76 -23.50
CA GLN A 135 1.84 -9.91 -24.14
C GLN A 135 2.39 -11.35 -24.07
N ALA A 136 1.88 -12.18 -23.15
CA ALA A 136 2.31 -13.57 -22.99
C ALA A 136 1.57 -14.56 -23.92
N GLN A 137 0.81 -14.06 -24.91
CA GLN A 137 -0.08 -14.81 -25.78
C GLN A 137 0.22 -14.52 -27.25
#